data_AF-A0A3A8KYM6-F1
#
_entry.id   AF-A0A3A8KYM6-F1
#
_cell.length_a   1.000
_cell.length_b   1.000
_cell.length_c   1.000
_cell.angle_alpha   90.00
_cell.angle_beta   90.00
_cell.angle_gamma   90.00
#
_symmetry.space_group_name_H-M   'P 1'
#
loop_
_entity.id
_entity.type
_entity.pdbx_description
1 polymer ?
#
loop_
_entity_poly.entity_id
_entity_poly.type
_entity_poly.pdbx_seq_one_letter_code
_entity_poly.pdbx_strand_id
1 'polypeptide(L)'
;MLLTWGAVLAGCGPEAAPDAMPVGLEVTLSRAVASQVGAYQVAVLKDGAKRNCTELQRTCLSAQVESGALLELEDADGKSGRTLRFASAPGGAAMELAVDVPVGRDYALVIEALSADTPTRFLGSSCNYLREVNAGRNAALVAAPIELTEQACDPVFPR
;
A
#
# COMPACT_ATOMS: atom_id res chain seq x y z
N MET A 1 29.54 -52.13 23.77
CA MET A 1 28.95 -51.02 24.57
C MET A 1 28.94 -49.80 23.66
N LEU A 2 27.87 -49.57 22.92
CA LEU A 2 26.59 -48.91 23.30
C LEU A 2 26.74 -47.39 23.49
N LEU A 3 26.20 -46.65 22.51
CA LEU A 3 25.50 -45.34 22.56
C LEU A 3 26.26 -44.11 23.13
N THR A 4 26.14 -42.88 22.64
CA THR A 4 25.00 -42.04 22.18
C THR A 4 25.58 -40.86 21.37
N TRP A 5 25.05 -40.48 20.19
CA TRP A 5 24.05 -39.39 19.98
C TRP A 5 24.31 -38.14 20.84
N GLY A 6 24.52 -36.93 20.33
CA GLY A 6 23.83 -36.25 19.24
C GLY A 6 23.04 -35.08 19.86
N ALA A 7 23.47 -33.84 19.63
CA ALA A 7 22.66 -32.64 19.83
C ALA A 7 23.21 -31.52 18.95
N VAL A 8 22.83 -31.55 17.67
CA VAL A 8 22.92 -30.37 16.80
C VAL A 8 21.85 -29.41 17.30
N LEU A 9 22.27 -28.28 17.87
CA LEU A 9 21.40 -27.15 18.12
C LEU A 9 20.96 -26.58 16.77
N ALA A 10 19.90 -27.16 16.21
CA ALA A 10 19.08 -26.50 15.20
C ALA A 10 18.31 -25.38 15.91
N GLY A 11 18.96 -24.25 16.10
CA GLY A 11 18.27 -23.00 16.40
C GLY A 11 17.34 -22.71 15.23
N CYS A 12 16.04 -22.65 15.52
CA CYS A 12 15.01 -22.20 14.59
C CYS A 12 15.46 -20.85 14.02
N GLY A 13 15.71 -20.82 12.72
CA GLY A 13 15.81 -19.57 11.98
C GLY A 13 14.52 -18.77 12.15
N PRO A 14 14.56 -17.44 12.01
CA PRO A 14 13.38 -16.62 12.15
C PRO A 14 12.27 -17.17 11.26
N GLU A 15 11.11 -17.36 11.90
CA GLU A 15 9.84 -17.72 11.27
C GLU A 15 9.69 -16.85 10.02
N ALA A 16 9.72 -17.48 8.84
CA ALA A 16 9.51 -16.78 7.59
C ALA A 16 8.17 -16.04 7.72
N ALA A 17 8.22 -14.71 7.55
CA ALA A 17 7.02 -13.90 7.51
C ALA A 17 6.01 -14.56 6.54
N PRO A 18 4.72 -14.62 6.89
CA PRO A 18 3.73 -15.30 6.08
C PRO A 18 3.83 -14.76 4.65
N ASP A 19 4.11 -15.66 3.71
CA ASP A 19 4.53 -15.40 2.34
C ASP A 19 3.95 -14.09 1.78
N ALA A 20 4.75 -13.03 1.75
CA ALA A 20 4.36 -11.76 1.15
C ALA A 20 4.61 -11.84 -0.35
N MET A 21 3.69 -11.29 -1.15
CA MET A 21 3.76 -11.37 -2.62
C MET A 21 3.66 -9.98 -3.25
N PRO A 22 4.43 -9.71 -4.32
CA PRO A 22 4.42 -8.42 -4.97
C PRO A 22 3.09 -8.21 -5.68
N VAL A 23 2.44 -7.10 -5.38
CA VAL A 23 1.31 -6.54 -6.13
C VAL A 23 1.83 -5.39 -6.96
N GLY A 24 1.81 -5.57 -8.28
CA GLY A 24 2.08 -4.49 -9.24
C GLY A 24 0.88 -3.58 -9.36
N LEU A 25 1.06 -2.28 -9.12
CA LEU A 25 0.03 -1.26 -9.25
C LEU A 25 0.37 -0.37 -10.44
N GLU A 26 -0.59 -0.19 -11.35
CA GLU A 26 -0.50 0.79 -12.41
C GLU A 26 -1.36 2.00 -12.04
N VAL A 27 -0.72 3.14 -11.79
CA VAL A 27 -1.41 4.41 -11.53
C VAL A 27 -1.39 5.26 -12.80
N THR A 28 -2.55 5.54 -13.37
CA THR A 28 -2.69 6.45 -14.52
C THR A 28 -3.28 7.78 -14.06
N LEU A 29 -2.56 8.88 -14.32
CA LEU A 29 -3.09 10.24 -14.15
C LEU A 29 -3.20 10.96 -15.49
N SER A 30 -4.13 11.91 -15.57
CA SER A 30 -4.12 12.87 -16.67
C SER A 30 -2.94 13.85 -16.53
N ARG A 31 -2.31 14.24 -17.65
CA ARG A 31 -1.12 15.13 -17.65
C ARG A 31 -1.35 16.47 -16.96
N ALA A 32 -2.54 17.05 -17.07
CA ALA A 32 -2.88 18.36 -16.50
C ALA A 32 -2.85 18.37 -14.95
N VAL A 33 -2.88 17.18 -14.36
CA VAL A 33 -3.06 16.92 -12.94
C VAL A 33 -1.74 16.43 -12.32
N ALA A 34 -0.91 15.76 -13.11
CA ALA A 34 0.39 15.24 -12.69
C ALA A 34 1.39 16.29 -12.20
N SER A 35 1.28 17.56 -12.62
CA SER A 35 2.18 18.63 -12.14
C SER A 35 1.89 19.09 -10.72
N GLN A 36 0.73 18.75 -10.16
CA GLN A 36 0.32 19.11 -8.80
C GLN A 36 0.68 18.02 -7.77
N VAL A 37 0.77 16.78 -8.24
CA VAL A 37 1.13 15.61 -7.42
C VAL A 37 2.64 15.54 -7.29
N GLY A 38 3.14 15.50 -6.05
CA GLY A 38 4.56 15.25 -5.75
C GLY A 38 4.84 13.83 -5.27
N ALA A 39 3.83 13.15 -4.73
CA ALA A 39 3.97 11.78 -4.24
C ALA A 39 2.63 11.03 -4.24
N TYR A 40 2.71 9.71 -4.22
CA TYR A 40 1.61 8.81 -3.89
C TYR A 40 1.87 8.11 -2.58
N GLN A 41 0.83 7.99 -1.76
CA GLN A 41 0.85 7.19 -0.54
C GLN A 41 -0.02 5.96 -0.74
N VAL A 42 0.57 4.78 -0.59
CA VAL A 42 -0.10 3.49 -0.72
C VAL A 42 -0.34 2.91 0.67
N ALA A 43 -1.55 2.44 0.90
CA ALA A 43 -1.95 1.75 2.12
C ALA A 43 -2.88 0.57 1.78
N VAL A 44 -2.78 -0.52 2.53
CA VAL A 44 -3.67 -1.68 2.37
C VAL A 44 -4.41 -1.93 3.68
N LEU A 45 -5.74 -1.96 3.58
CA LEU A 45 -6.66 -2.17 4.69
C LEU A 45 -7.04 -3.65 4.79
N LYS A 46 -7.08 -4.14 6.03
CA LYS A 46 -7.72 -5.43 6.38
C LYS A 46 -9.24 -5.34 6.19
N ASP A 47 -9.87 -6.50 5.94
CA ASP A 47 -11.32 -6.66 5.80
C ASP A 47 -11.92 -5.78 4.69
N GLY A 48 -11.37 -5.88 3.48
CA GLY A 48 -11.75 -5.09 2.31
C GLY A 48 -13.26 -5.00 2.08
N ALA A 49 -14.00 -6.10 2.21
CA ALA A 49 -15.43 -6.19 1.97
C ALA A 49 -16.26 -5.41 3.00
N LYS A 50 -15.68 -5.09 4.16
CA LYS A 50 -16.30 -4.22 5.18
C LYS A 50 -16.00 -2.74 4.92
N ARG A 51 -15.13 -2.42 3.98
CA ARG A 51 -14.76 -1.03 3.64
C ARG A 51 -15.67 -0.48 2.56
N ASN A 52 -16.06 0.79 2.71
CA ASN A 52 -16.78 1.52 1.69
C ASN A 52 -15.78 2.39 0.91
N CYS A 53 -15.38 1.95 -0.28
CA CYS A 53 -14.42 2.70 -1.10
C CYS A 53 -14.91 4.10 -1.46
N THR A 54 -16.22 4.30 -1.63
CA THR A 54 -16.77 5.64 -1.90
C THR A 54 -16.57 6.57 -0.71
N GLU A 55 -16.71 6.09 0.53
CA GLU A 55 -16.40 6.90 1.72
C GLU A 55 -14.89 7.13 1.86
N LEU A 56 -14.07 6.10 1.67
CA LEU A 56 -12.61 6.20 1.73
C LEU A 56 -12.03 7.21 0.73
N GLN A 57 -12.72 7.42 -0.39
CA GLN A 57 -12.35 8.40 -1.41
C GLN A 57 -12.71 9.85 -1.04
N ARG A 58 -13.57 10.06 -0.04
CA ARG A 58 -14.09 11.39 0.29
C ARG A 58 -13.13 12.26 1.04
N THR A 59 -12.11 11.73 1.72
CA THR A 59 -11.10 12.51 2.46
C THR A 59 -9.83 11.66 2.64
N CYS A 60 -8.79 12.16 3.31
CA CYS A 60 -7.59 11.35 3.54
C CYS A 60 -7.85 10.21 4.52
N LEU A 61 -7.07 9.15 4.36
CA LEU A 61 -7.24 7.88 5.05
C LEU A 61 -6.94 8.00 6.56
N SER A 62 -5.97 8.84 6.93
CA SER A 62 -5.60 9.13 8.33
C SER A 62 -6.76 9.69 9.15
N ALA A 63 -7.72 10.39 8.52
CA ALA A 63 -8.90 10.93 9.18
C ALA A 63 -10.03 9.90 9.34
N GLN A 64 -9.93 8.75 8.68
CA GLN A 64 -11.01 7.76 8.58
C GLN A 64 -10.67 6.42 9.21
N VAL A 65 -9.38 6.13 9.37
CA VAL A 65 -8.92 4.80 9.74
C VAL A 65 -7.75 4.87 10.73
N GLU A 66 -7.82 4.04 11.76
CA GLU A 66 -6.73 3.81 12.70
C GLU A 66 -5.60 2.98 12.10
N SER A 67 -4.35 3.27 12.48
CA SER A 67 -3.17 2.58 11.93
C SER A 67 -3.21 1.05 12.09
N GLY A 68 -3.82 0.52 13.15
CA GLY A 68 -3.95 -0.93 13.37
C GLY A 68 -4.79 -1.69 12.34
N ALA A 69 -5.64 -0.97 11.59
CA ALA A 69 -6.43 -1.54 10.50
C ALA A 69 -5.63 -1.71 9.19
N LEU A 70 -4.44 -1.12 9.12
CA LEU A 70 -3.53 -1.23 7.99
C LEU A 70 -2.67 -2.50 8.10
N LEU A 71 -2.30 -3.05 6.96
CA LEU A 71 -1.24 -4.05 6.85
C LEU A 71 0.13 -3.36 6.88
N GLU A 72 1.12 -4.08 7.39
CA GLU A 72 2.51 -3.73 7.13
C GLU A 72 2.86 -4.18 5.72
N LEU A 73 3.46 -3.28 4.95
CA LEU A 73 3.86 -3.47 3.57
C LEU A 73 5.37 -3.33 3.47
N GLU A 74 5.95 -3.89 2.42
CA GLU A 74 7.33 -3.68 2.02
C GLU A 74 7.36 -3.27 0.54
N ASP A 75 8.24 -2.34 0.15
CA ASP A 75 8.49 -2.03 -1.26
C ASP A 75 9.66 -2.84 -1.83
N ALA A 76 9.85 -2.79 -3.15
CA ALA A 76 10.93 -3.50 -3.84
C ALA A 76 12.35 -3.10 -3.40
N ASP A 77 12.51 -1.96 -2.71
CA ASP A 77 13.78 -1.49 -2.17
C ASP A 77 14.00 -1.97 -0.72
N GLY A 78 13.07 -2.77 -0.16
CA GLY A 78 13.12 -3.34 1.18
C GLY A 78 12.68 -2.37 2.28
N LYS A 79 12.00 -1.27 1.93
CA LYS A 79 11.45 -0.33 2.91
C LYS A 79 10.06 -0.77 3.32
N SER A 80 9.89 -0.93 4.63
CA SER A 80 8.62 -1.38 5.20
C SER A 80 7.85 -0.28 5.95
N GLY A 81 6.53 -0.43 6.03
CA GLY A 81 5.66 0.44 6.79
C GLY A 81 4.18 0.19 6.52
N ARG A 82 3.31 0.77 7.37
CA ARG A 82 1.84 0.70 7.18
C ARG A 82 1.32 1.57 6.04
N THR A 83 2.12 2.55 5.65
CA THR A 83 1.92 3.38 4.47
C THR A 83 3.26 3.54 3.77
N LEU A 84 3.30 3.29 2.47
CA LEU A 84 4.49 3.48 1.65
C LEU A 84 4.30 4.70 0.76
N ARG A 85 5.35 5.54 0.65
CA ARG A 85 5.30 6.78 -0.13
C ARG A 85 6.27 6.71 -1.30
N PHE A 86 5.74 6.95 -2.48
CA PHE A 86 6.44 6.89 -3.76
C PHE A 86 6.42 8.26 -4.43
N ALA A 87 7.56 8.73 -4.94
CA ALA A 87 7.63 10.00 -5.65
C ALA A 87 6.87 9.92 -6.99
N SER A 88 6.14 10.98 -7.36
CA SER A 88 5.44 11.00 -8.65
C SER A 88 6.40 11.02 -9.83
N ALA A 89 6.10 10.27 -10.89
CA ALA A 89 6.86 10.34 -12.14
C ALA A 89 6.59 11.66 -12.89
N PRO A 90 7.63 12.30 -13.46
CA PRO A 90 7.45 13.52 -14.24
C PRO A 90 6.55 13.27 -15.46
N GLY A 91 5.56 14.15 -15.65
CA GLY A 91 4.69 14.15 -16.85
C GLY A 91 3.48 13.22 -16.80
N GLY A 92 3.11 12.69 -15.63
CA GLY A 92 1.89 11.87 -15.48
C GLY A 92 2.00 10.50 -16.13
N ALA A 93 3.22 9.97 -16.24
CA ALA A 93 3.45 8.63 -16.75
C ALA A 93 2.78 7.59 -15.84
N ALA A 94 2.36 6.48 -16.46
CA ALA A 94 1.95 5.29 -15.72
C ALA A 94 3.08 4.90 -14.77
N MET A 95 2.76 4.83 -13.48
CA MET A 95 3.71 4.40 -12.45
C MET A 95 3.43 2.96 -12.10
N GLU A 96 4.45 2.13 -12.21
CA GLU A 96 4.45 0.79 -11.65
C GLU A 96 4.94 0.88 -10.21
N LEU A 97 4.04 0.66 -9.25
CA LEU A 97 4.40 0.54 -7.84
C LEU A 97 4.39 -0.94 -7.48
N ALA A 98 5.47 -1.43 -6.89
CA ALA A 98 5.53 -2.79 -6.38
C ALA A 98 5.48 -2.72 -4.84
N VAL A 99 4.46 -3.35 -4.27
CA VAL A 99 4.33 -3.52 -2.82
C VAL A 99 4.09 -4.98 -2.50
N ASP A 100 4.83 -5.49 -1.54
CA ASP A 100 4.64 -6.83 -1.02
C ASP A 100 3.48 -6.82 -0.02
N VAL A 101 2.41 -7.52 -0.39
CA VAL A 101 1.19 -7.66 0.41
C VAL A 101 1.13 -9.09 0.94
N PRO A 102 0.88 -9.29 2.25
CA PRO A 102 0.71 -10.63 2.80
C PRO A 102 -0.38 -11.43 2.08
N VAL A 103 -0.10 -12.70 1.78
CA VAL A 103 -1.10 -13.62 1.22
C VAL A 103 -2.33 -13.65 2.12
N GLY A 104 -3.49 -13.60 1.49
CA GLY A 104 -4.76 -13.52 2.19
C GLY A 104 -5.90 -13.14 1.27
N ARG A 105 -7.07 -13.00 1.88
CA ARG A 105 -8.29 -12.62 1.18
C ARG A 105 -8.75 -11.29 1.72
N ASP A 106 -9.46 -10.58 0.85
CA ASP A 106 -10.29 -9.46 1.23
C ASP A 106 -9.52 -8.26 1.82
N TYR A 107 -8.86 -7.51 0.94
CA TYR A 107 -8.22 -6.24 1.27
C TYR A 107 -8.83 -5.08 0.49
N ALA A 108 -8.64 -3.87 0.99
CA ALA A 108 -8.87 -2.66 0.22
C ALA A 108 -7.55 -1.90 0.08
N LEU A 109 -7.12 -1.70 -1.16
CA LEU A 109 -5.97 -0.88 -1.48
C LEU A 109 -6.42 0.57 -1.62
N VAL A 110 -5.79 1.47 -0.88
CA VAL A 110 -5.99 2.91 -0.99
C VAL A 110 -4.70 3.55 -1.48
N ILE A 111 -4.83 4.41 -2.50
CA ILE A 111 -3.74 5.20 -3.07
C ILE A 111 -4.14 6.67 -2.95
N GLU A 112 -3.38 7.45 -2.20
CA GLU A 112 -3.61 8.87 -2.02
C GLU A 112 -2.61 9.67 -2.85
N ALA A 113 -3.11 10.62 -3.64
CA ALA A 113 -2.28 11.61 -4.32
C ALA A 113 -1.98 12.77 -3.37
N LEU A 114 -0.70 13.12 -3.26
CA LEU A 114 -0.20 14.12 -2.34
C LEU A 114 0.50 15.25 -3.10
N SER A 115 0.35 16.48 -2.62
CA SER A 115 0.97 17.65 -3.23
C SER A 115 2.50 17.66 -3.07
N ALA A 116 3.18 18.35 -3.99
CA ALA A 116 4.62 18.63 -3.86
C ALA A 116 4.93 19.73 -2.82
N ASP A 117 3.90 20.45 -2.34
CA ASP A 117 4.06 21.53 -1.36
C ASP A 117 4.59 21.07 0.00
N THR A 118 5.09 22.04 0.77
CA THR A 118 5.47 21.87 2.17
C THR A 118 4.64 22.82 3.04
N PRO A 119 3.78 22.33 3.96
CA PRO A 119 3.54 20.91 4.26
C PRO A 119 2.81 20.19 3.10
N THR A 120 3.01 18.87 3.01
CA THR A 120 2.34 18.03 2.03
C THR A 120 0.83 18.01 2.30
N ARG A 121 0.02 18.18 1.25
CA ARG A 121 -1.45 18.23 1.33
C ARG A 121 -2.07 17.03 0.59
N PHE A 122 -3.24 16.62 1.06
CA PHE A 122 -4.07 15.64 0.37
C PHE A 122 -4.70 16.25 -0.89
N LEU A 123 -4.59 15.54 -2.01
CA LEU A 123 -5.19 15.97 -3.27
C LEU A 123 -6.33 15.06 -3.74
N GLY A 124 -6.42 13.82 -3.23
CA GLY A 124 -7.44 12.87 -3.64
C GLY A 124 -7.01 11.43 -3.37
N SER A 125 -7.93 10.49 -3.46
CA SER A 125 -7.61 9.07 -3.29
C SER A 125 -8.35 8.16 -4.27
N SER A 126 -7.74 7.02 -4.54
CA SER A 126 -8.30 5.87 -5.25
C SER A 126 -8.43 4.72 -4.27
N CYS A 127 -9.53 3.96 -4.37
CA CYS A 127 -9.76 2.78 -3.55
C CYS A 127 -10.14 1.61 -4.44
N ASN A 128 -9.45 0.48 -4.27
CA ASN A 128 -9.63 -0.72 -5.07
C ASN A 128 -9.75 -1.94 -4.17
N TYR A 129 -10.77 -2.77 -4.42
CA TYR A 129 -10.97 -4.02 -3.67
C TYR A 129 -10.05 -5.12 -4.21
N LEU A 130 -9.18 -5.63 -3.35
CA LEU A 130 -8.34 -6.79 -3.61
C LEU A 130 -9.02 -8.03 -3.02
N ARG A 131 -9.72 -8.78 -3.87
CA ARG A 131 -10.52 -9.93 -3.40
C ARG A 131 -9.64 -11.11 -2.95
N GLU A 132 -8.49 -11.29 -3.58
CA GLU A 132 -7.60 -12.42 -3.28
C GLU A 132 -6.15 -12.07 -3.63
N VAL A 133 -5.24 -12.23 -2.66
CA VAL A 133 -3.79 -12.17 -2.84
C VAL A 133 -3.27 -13.57 -2.57
N ASN A 134 -2.84 -14.26 -3.62
CA ASN A 134 -2.40 -15.66 -3.54
C ASN A 134 -0.88 -15.77 -3.62
N ALA A 135 -0.33 -16.90 -3.17
CA ALA A 135 1.11 -17.25 -3.26
C ALA A 135 1.64 -17.42 -4.70
N GLY A 136 0.85 -17.04 -5.71
CA GLY A 136 1.22 -17.04 -7.12
C GLY A 136 1.36 -15.61 -7.66
N ARG A 137 1.48 -15.48 -8.98
CA ARG A 137 1.53 -14.16 -9.61
C ARG A 137 0.17 -13.48 -9.53
N ASN A 138 0.07 -12.39 -8.79
CA ASN A 138 -1.11 -11.53 -8.79
C ASN A 138 -1.14 -10.72 -10.10
N ALA A 139 -2.33 -10.47 -10.65
CA ALA A 139 -2.48 -9.58 -11.80
C ALA A 139 -2.10 -8.15 -11.39
N ALA A 140 -1.54 -7.38 -12.33
CA ALA A 140 -1.33 -5.96 -12.10
C ALA A 140 -2.68 -5.28 -11.88
N LEU A 141 -2.79 -4.53 -10.80
CA LEU A 141 -4.00 -3.77 -10.49
C LEU A 141 -3.89 -2.40 -11.14
N VAL A 142 -4.81 -2.11 -12.05
CA VAL A 142 -5.00 -0.75 -12.55
C VAL A 142 -5.78 0.03 -11.50
N ALA A 143 -5.16 1.05 -10.92
CA ALA A 143 -5.81 1.88 -9.93
C ALA A 143 -7.03 2.61 -10.53
N ALA A 144 -8.15 2.62 -9.82
CA ALA A 144 -9.27 3.50 -10.18
C ALA A 144 -8.78 4.96 -10.32
N PRO A 145 -9.36 5.76 -11.24
CA PRO A 145 -8.97 7.15 -11.43
C PRO A 145 -9.02 7.95 -10.12
N ILE A 146 -8.00 8.78 -9.89
CA ILE A 146 -7.99 9.73 -8.78
C ILE A 146 -8.50 11.07 -9.31
N GLU A 147 -9.65 11.50 -8.82
CA GLU A 147 -10.10 12.88 -9.01
C GLU A 147 -9.39 13.78 -8.01
N LEU A 148 -8.67 14.80 -8.50
CA LEU A 148 -8.03 15.74 -7.59
C LEU A 148 -9.03 16.76 -7.10
N THR A 149 -9.31 16.70 -5.80
CA THR A 149 -10.08 17.70 -5.07
C THR A 149 -9.27 18.01 -3.81
N GLU A 150 -8.73 19.21 -3.73
CA GLU A 150 -8.03 19.63 -2.51
C GLU A 150 -9.02 19.60 -1.34
N GLN A 151 -8.62 18.93 -0.26
CA GLN A 151 -9.40 18.91 0.97
C GLN A 151 -8.52 19.17 2.17
N ALA A 152 -9.12 19.81 3.17
CA ALA A 152 -8.44 20.11 4.42
C ALA A 152 -8.37 18.86 5.30
N CYS A 153 -7.30 18.08 5.16
CA CYS A 153 -6.93 17.06 6.12
C CYS A 153 -5.41 16.77 6.08
N ASP A 154 -4.86 16.27 7.18
CA ASP A 154 -3.44 15.89 7.27
C ASP A 154 -3.26 14.43 6.82
N PRO A 155 -2.62 14.16 5.66
CA PRO A 155 -2.47 12.79 5.14
C PRO A 155 -1.45 11.95 5.91
N VAL A 156 -0.80 12.50 6.95
CA VAL A 156 0.20 11.78 7.73
C VAL A 156 -0.47 10.94 8.82
N PHE A 157 -0.19 9.64 8.81
CA PHE A 157 -0.56 8.77 9.93
C PHE A 157 0.34 9.05 11.15
N PRO A 158 -0.22 9.26 12.35
CA PRO A 158 0.56 9.33 13.56
C PRO A 158 1.30 7.99 13.79
N ARG A 159 2.57 8.09 14.16
CA ARG A 159 3.47 6.94 14.38
C ARG A 159 3.11 6.18 15.66
#